data_AF-A0A955MKG3-F1
#
_entry.id   AF-A0A955MKG3-F1
#
_cell.length_a   1.000
_cell.length_b   1.000
_cell.length_c   1.000
_cell.angle_alpha   90.00
_cell.angle_beta   90.00
_cell.angle_gamma   90.00
#
_symmetry.space_group_name_H-M   'P 1'
#
loop_
_entity.id
_entity.type
_entity.pdbx_description
1 polymer ?
#
loop_
_entity_poly.entity_id
_entity_poly.type
_entity_poly.pdbx_seq_one_letter_code
_entity_poly.pdbx_strand_id
1 'polypeptide(L)'
;ELLEGRKVLALAAHTHTQEHVFIADHAEPMSRGEIHQLINVTVCGAWWKGMRDERGIPIAITSDGVENGYTIMEIHGSSYKTKYKPSSMDWSHQMRIESPTGTVEEGEDEIIVNIFAASSRSHVAYRIDDGKPQAMERRVTEDPFVRKLWEERDPDLHKSAQEPNGRTTHLWFAKLPEDLEPGTHEVTIIEKDIYGNTHRASRIFVIPEKESPRSE
;
A
#
# COMPACT_ATOMS: atom_id res chain seq x y z
N GLU A 1 -22.83 -26.02 -3.68
CA GLU A 1 -23.43 -26.43 -4.96
C GLU A 1 -23.05 -25.55 -6.16
N LEU A 2 -23.59 -24.34 -6.39
CA LEU A 2 -23.37 -23.61 -7.66
C LEU A 2 -21.90 -23.27 -7.99
N LEU A 3 -21.12 -22.87 -6.98
CA LEU A 3 -19.72 -22.44 -7.13
C LEU A 3 -18.71 -23.54 -6.78
N GLU A 4 -19.20 -24.72 -6.43
CA GLU A 4 -18.39 -25.81 -5.91
C GLU A 4 -17.41 -26.36 -6.97
N GLY A 5 -16.14 -26.47 -6.61
CA GLY A 5 -15.06 -26.92 -7.52
C GLY A 5 -14.70 -25.95 -8.65
N ARG A 6 -15.30 -24.75 -8.70
CA ARG A 6 -15.04 -23.75 -9.75
C ARG A 6 -13.95 -22.77 -9.32
N LYS A 7 -13.21 -22.25 -10.30
CA LYS A 7 -12.43 -21.02 -10.15
C LYS A 7 -13.37 -19.84 -10.37
N VAL A 8 -13.50 -18.99 -9.37
CA VAL A 8 -14.46 -17.88 -9.39
C VAL A 8 -13.71 -16.60 -9.07
N LEU A 9 -13.85 -15.62 -9.97
CA LEU A 9 -13.49 -14.24 -9.69
C LEU A 9 -14.78 -13.46 -9.43
N ALA A 10 -14.93 -12.92 -8.22
CA ALA A 10 -16.01 -12.00 -7.87
C ALA A 10 -15.47 -10.57 -7.87
N LEU A 11 -16.16 -9.65 -8.56
CA LEU A 11 -15.78 -8.24 -8.58
C LEU A 11 -16.75 -7.44 -7.70
N ALA A 12 -16.20 -6.75 -6.72
CA ALA A 12 -16.94 -5.89 -5.81
C ALA A 12 -16.44 -4.45 -5.91
N ALA A 13 -17.28 -3.50 -5.53
CA ALA A 13 -16.99 -2.07 -5.52
C ALA A 13 -17.72 -1.42 -4.33
N HIS A 14 -18.09 -0.15 -4.45
CA HIS A 14 -18.86 0.64 -3.48
C HIS A 14 -18.12 1.05 -2.19
N THR A 15 -17.15 0.28 -1.71
CA THR A 15 -16.47 0.58 -0.43
C THR A 15 -15.40 1.67 -0.52
N HIS A 16 -14.98 2.05 -1.73
CA HIS A 16 -13.88 2.99 -1.96
C HIS A 16 -12.58 2.54 -1.26
N THR A 17 -12.33 1.24 -1.32
CA THR A 17 -11.12 0.56 -0.87
C THR A 17 -10.68 -0.43 -1.94
N GLN A 18 -9.46 -0.95 -1.83
CA GLN A 18 -8.91 -1.97 -2.70
C GLN A 18 -8.46 -3.18 -1.89
N GLU A 19 -8.95 -4.37 -2.22
CA GLU A 19 -8.59 -5.59 -1.48
C GLU A 19 -8.72 -6.83 -2.35
N HIS A 20 -7.74 -7.72 -2.20
CA HIS A 20 -7.79 -9.09 -2.70
C HIS A 20 -8.22 -10.02 -1.56
N VAL A 21 -9.42 -10.60 -1.66
CA VAL A 21 -9.96 -11.55 -0.68
C VAL A 21 -9.98 -12.95 -1.28
N PHE A 22 -9.21 -13.87 -0.69
CA PHE A 22 -9.27 -15.28 -1.06
C PHE A 22 -10.16 -16.02 -0.05
N ILE A 23 -11.39 -16.35 -0.45
CA ILE A 23 -12.39 -16.94 0.46
C ILE A 23 -11.90 -18.24 1.09
N ALA A 24 -11.10 -19.01 0.36
CA ALA A 24 -10.49 -20.24 0.86
C ALA A 24 -9.58 -20.03 2.08
N ASP A 25 -9.00 -18.83 2.25
CA ASP A 25 -8.16 -18.49 3.41
C ASP A 25 -9.01 -18.25 4.68
N HIS A 26 -10.34 -18.20 4.55
CA HIS A 26 -11.31 -17.90 5.62
C HIS A 26 -12.41 -18.96 5.79
N ALA A 27 -12.37 -20.05 5.03
CA ALA A 27 -13.44 -21.06 4.97
C ALA A 27 -12.95 -22.46 5.37
N GLU A 28 -13.88 -23.32 5.80
CA GLU A 28 -13.55 -24.71 6.15
C GLU A 28 -13.04 -25.53 4.94
N PRO A 29 -12.14 -26.51 5.15
CA PRO A 29 -11.41 -27.22 4.09
C PRO A 29 -12.26 -27.93 3.03
N MET A 30 -13.54 -28.20 3.30
CA MET A 30 -14.44 -28.93 2.39
C MET A 30 -15.11 -28.05 1.33
N SER A 31 -14.83 -26.74 1.30
CA SER A 31 -15.44 -25.77 0.37
C SER A 31 -14.52 -25.28 -0.76
N ARG A 32 -13.43 -26.01 -1.05
CA ARG A 32 -12.27 -25.63 -1.90
C ARG A 32 -12.55 -25.37 -3.39
N GLY A 33 -13.42 -24.42 -3.69
CA GLY A 33 -13.30 -23.61 -4.91
C GLY A 33 -12.27 -22.50 -4.71
N GLU A 34 -11.56 -22.13 -5.76
CA GLU A 34 -10.64 -20.99 -5.74
C GLU A 34 -11.50 -19.72 -5.98
N ILE A 35 -12.22 -19.29 -4.94
CA ILE A 35 -13.02 -18.06 -4.99
C ILE A 35 -12.12 -16.90 -4.54
N HIS A 36 -11.80 -16.05 -5.50
CA HIS A 36 -11.10 -14.79 -5.29
C HIS A 36 -12.09 -13.66 -5.51
N GLN A 37 -12.27 -12.82 -4.51
CA GLN A 37 -13.02 -11.58 -4.62
C GLN A 37 -12.03 -10.41 -4.69
N LEU A 38 -12.13 -9.62 -5.77
CA LEU A 38 -11.43 -8.36 -5.90
C LEU A 38 -12.39 -7.23 -5.55
N ILE A 39 -12.15 -6.58 -4.42
CA ILE A 39 -12.75 -5.28 -4.09
C ILE A 39 -11.94 -4.25 -4.86
N ASN A 40 -12.56 -3.67 -5.88
CA ASN A 40 -11.88 -2.84 -6.85
C ASN A 40 -11.84 -1.37 -6.42
N VAL A 41 -10.75 -0.70 -6.77
CA VAL A 41 -10.57 0.75 -6.63
C VAL A 41 -11.65 1.52 -7.38
N THR A 42 -11.87 2.78 -7.00
CA THR A 42 -12.80 3.70 -7.66
C THR A 42 -12.05 4.83 -8.37
N VAL A 43 -12.51 5.21 -9.56
CA VAL A 43 -11.91 6.31 -10.36
C VAL A 43 -11.98 7.64 -9.63
N CYS A 44 -13.00 7.85 -8.81
CA CYS A 44 -13.15 9.04 -7.98
C CYS A 44 -12.39 8.96 -6.65
N GLY A 45 -11.69 7.85 -6.37
CA GLY A 45 -10.99 7.63 -5.10
C GLY A 45 -11.92 7.91 -3.93
N ALA A 46 -11.51 8.71 -2.94
CA ALA A 46 -12.39 9.19 -1.88
C ALA A 46 -13.40 10.29 -2.32
N TRP A 47 -14.26 10.02 -3.31
CA TRP A 47 -15.26 10.96 -3.82
C TRP A 47 -14.69 12.34 -4.21
N TRP A 48 -13.51 12.36 -4.85
CA TRP A 48 -12.80 13.58 -5.24
C TRP A 48 -12.47 14.52 -4.08
N LYS A 49 -12.27 13.97 -2.87
CA LYS A 49 -11.71 14.69 -1.71
C LYS A 49 -10.18 14.74 -1.80
N GLY A 50 -9.56 15.44 -0.87
CA GLY A 50 -8.11 15.51 -0.72
C GLY A 50 -7.49 16.75 -1.34
N MET A 51 -6.19 16.89 -1.09
CA MET A 51 -5.34 17.88 -1.74
C MET A 51 -5.44 17.78 -3.27
N ARG A 52 -5.37 18.93 -3.93
CA ARG A 52 -5.35 19.02 -5.38
C ARG A 52 -3.91 19.02 -5.88
N ASP A 53 -3.69 18.35 -6.99
CA ASP A 53 -2.45 18.44 -7.75
C ASP A 53 -2.32 19.81 -8.46
N GLU A 54 -1.24 20.01 -9.20
CA GLU A 54 -0.94 21.24 -9.95
C GLU A 54 -1.99 21.59 -11.03
N ARG A 55 -2.85 20.64 -11.42
CA ARG A 55 -3.94 20.83 -12.37
C ARG A 55 -5.25 21.22 -11.67
N GLY A 56 -5.24 21.28 -10.34
CA GLY A 56 -6.43 21.49 -9.53
C GLY A 56 -7.30 20.22 -9.40
N ILE A 57 -6.80 19.04 -9.75
CA ILE A 57 -7.54 17.78 -9.64
C ILE A 57 -7.23 17.15 -8.27
N PRO A 58 -8.24 16.75 -7.48
CA PRO A 58 -8.01 16.07 -6.21
C PRO A 58 -7.24 14.76 -6.42
N ILE A 59 -6.19 14.55 -5.61
CA ILE A 59 -5.42 13.30 -5.58
C ILE A 59 -6.32 12.14 -5.11
N ALA A 60 -7.35 12.45 -4.32
CA ALA A 60 -8.43 11.51 -3.98
C ALA A 60 -7.98 10.20 -3.32
N ILE A 61 -6.98 10.29 -2.43
CA ILE A 61 -6.53 9.18 -1.57
C ILE A 61 -7.73 8.58 -0.83
N THR A 62 -7.92 7.27 -0.98
CA THR A 62 -8.96 6.49 -0.31
C THR A 62 -8.66 6.28 1.17
N SER A 63 -9.65 5.79 1.91
CA SER A 63 -9.52 5.56 3.36
C SER A 63 -8.48 4.49 3.72
N ASP A 64 -8.13 3.61 2.78
CA ASP A 64 -7.07 2.58 2.88
C ASP A 64 -5.77 2.98 2.15
N GLY A 65 -5.63 4.27 1.83
CA GLY A 65 -4.39 4.87 1.36
C GLY A 65 -4.06 4.67 -0.11
N VAL A 66 -4.97 4.14 -0.93
CA VAL A 66 -4.74 4.00 -2.37
C VAL A 66 -5.11 5.30 -3.09
N GLU A 67 -4.33 5.72 -4.09
CA GLU A 67 -4.75 6.84 -4.95
C GLU A 67 -6.00 6.46 -5.77
N ASN A 68 -6.62 7.46 -6.40
CA ASN A 68 -7.69 7.17 -7.34
C ASN A 68 -7.16 6.54 -8.63
N GLY A 69 -7.89 5.57 -9.18
CA GLY A 69 -7.42 4.85 -10.36
C GLY A 69 -8.41 3.86 -10.90
N TYR A 70 -7.90 2.96 -11.73
CA TYR A 70 -8.66 1.88 -12.34
C TYR A 70 -7.81 0.62 -12.43
N THR A 71 -8.48 -0.52 -12.60
CA THR A 71 -7.83 -1.81 -12.78
C THR A 71 -8.01 -2.27 -14.21
N ILE A 72 -6.91 -2.65 -14.86
CA ILE A 72 -6.94 -3.38 -16.13
C ILE A 72 -6.95 -4.87 -15.79
N MET A 73 -7.87 -5.61 -16.42
CA MET A 73 -7.96 -7.05 -16.31
C MET A 73 -7.73 -7.70 -17.66
N GLU A 74 -6.80 -8.65 -17.69
CA GLU A 74 -6.53 -9.47 -18.85
C GLU A 74 -7.04 -10.88 -18.57
N ILE A 75 -7.93 -11.40 -19.41
CA ILE A 75 -8.56 -12.72 -19.25
C ILE A 75 -8.12 -13.62 -20.39
N HIS A 76 -7.55 -14.77 -20.05
CA HIS A 76 -7.13 -15.81 -20.99
C HIS A 76 -7.74 -17.15 -20.57
N GLY A 77 -8.83 -17.54 -21.23
CA GLY A 77 -9.58 -18.74 -20.89
C GLY A 77 -10.13 -18.64 -19.46
N SER A 78 -9.68 -19.53 -18.58
CA SER A 78 -10.06 -19.58 -17.17
C SER A 78 -9.07 -18.89 -16.22
N SER A 79 -8.05 -18.22 -16.77
CA SER A 79 -7.04 -17.47 -16.01
C SER A 79 -7.21 -15.98 -16.24
N TYR A 80 -6.79 -15.16 -15.27
CA TYR A 80 -6.79 -13.71 -15.38
C TYR A 80 -5.61 -13.10 -14.64
N LYS A 81 -5.27 -11.88 -15.04
CA LYS A 81 -4.35 -10.98 -14.33
C LYS A 81 -5.03 -9.64 -14.12
N THR A 82 -4.68 -8.97 -13.04
CA THR A 82 -5.13 -7.60 -12.78
C THR A 82 -3.93 -6.70 -12.56
N LYS A 83 -3.98 -5.50 -13.13
CA LYS A 83 -3.01 -4.45 -12.90
C LYS A 83 -3.72 -3.17 -12.51
N TYR A 84 -3.37 -2.61 -11.37
CA TYR A 84 -3.87 -1.32 -10.95
C TYR A 84 -3.10 -0.19 -11.64
N LYS A 85 -3.81 0.85 -12.06
CA LYS A 85 -3.27 2.07 -12.62
C LYS A 85 -3.78 3.28 -11.84
N PRO A 86 -2.92 3.94 -11.06
CA PRO A 86 -3.25 5.25 -10.52
C PRO A 86 -3.48 6.24 -11.67
N SER A 87 -4.53 7.07 -11.56
CA SER A 87 -4.97 7.92 -12.67
C SER A 87 -3.91 8.93 -13.09
N SER A 88 -3.19 9.49 -12.11
CA SER A 88 -2.26 10.61 -12.31
C SER A 88 -0.79 10.24 -12.21
N MET A 89 -0.45 8.97 -11.97
CA MET A 89 0.94 8.51 -11.79
C MET A 89 1.40 7.62 -12.95
N ASP A 90 2.68 7.30 -13.02
CA ASP A 90 3.18 6.33 -14.01
C ASP A 90 2.68 4.89 -13.74
N TRP A 91 2.75 4.01 -14.75
CA TRP A 91 2.44 2.58 -14.62
C TRP A 91 3.31 1.83 -13.60
N SER A 92 4.49 2.36 -13.27
CA SER A 92 5.41 1.83 -12.27
C SER A 92 5.06 2.23 -10.84
N HIS A 93 4.19 3.24 -10.64
CA HIS A 93 3.74 3.66 -9.30
C HIS A 93 2.73 2.64 -8.77
N GLN A 94 3.22 1.64 -8.06
CA GLN A 94 2.42 0.55 -7.49
C GLN A 94 2.48 0.50 -5.96
N MET A 95 3.24 1.42 -5.34
CA MET A 95 3.36 1.50 -3.89
C MET A 95 3.79 2.89 -3.44
N ARG A 96 3.51 3.20 -2.17
CA ARG A 96 4.00 4.38 -1.47
C ARG A 96 4.81 3.92 -0.25
N ILE A 97 6.07 4.32 -0.21
CA ILE A 97 6.91 4.19 0.99
C ILE A 97 6.55 5.35 1.92
N GLU A 98 5.91 5.02 3.04
CA GLU A 98 5.37 5.97 4.02
C GLU A 98 6.36 6.34 5.10
N SER A 99 7.29 5.43 5.38
CA SER A 99 8.43 5.66 6.27
C SER A 99 9.58 4.71 5.86
N PRO A 100 10.84 5.14 5.93
CA PRO A 100 11.26 6.51 6.26
C PRO A 100 11.06 7.52 5.13
N THR A 101 10.84 8.79 5.49
CA THR A 101 10.73 9.89 4.51
C THR A 101 11.49 11.13 4.98
N GLY A 102 12.50 11.55 4.23
CA GLY A 102 13.32 12.70 4.64
C GLY A 102 14.28 12.31 5.77
N THR A 103 14.38 13.13 6.82
CA THR A 103 15.22 12.84 7.99
C THR A 103 14.43 11.99 8.98
N VAL A 104 15.01 10.87 9.43
CA VAL A 104 14.41 9.99 10.43
C VAL A 104 14.29 10.73 11.76
N GLU A 105 13.07 10.79 12.30
CA GLU A 105 12.77 11.45 13.57
C GLU A 105 12.89 10.49 14.77
N GLU A 106 12.97 11.05 15.98
CA GLU A 106 12.98 10.23 17.20
C GLU A 106 11.69 9.39 17.31
N GLY A 107 11.85 8.08 17.49
CA GLY A 107 10.73 7.13 17.56
C GLY A 107 10.29 6.56 16.21
N GLU A 108 10.82 7.06 15.09
CA GLU A 108 10.63 6.46 13.77
C GLU A 108 11.57 5.25 13.60
N ASP A 109 11.04 4.05 13.86
CA ASP A 109 11.82 2.81 13.91
C ASP A 109 11.31 1.71 12.95
N GLU A 110 10.35 2.03 12.08
CA GLU A 110 9.78 1.10 11.11
C GLU A 110 9.89 1.60 9.67
N ILE A 111 10.14 0.68 8.76
CA ILE A 111 9.93 0.87 7.32
C ILE A 111 8.49 0.47 7.04
N ILE A 112 7.70 1.41 6.51
CA ILE A 112 6.28 1.24 6.25
C ILE A 112 6.02 1.47 4.76
N VAL A 113 5.34 0.52 4.12
CA VAL A 113 4.95 0.64 2.71
C VAL A 113 3.50 0.21 2.51
N ASN A 114 2.74 1.05 1.81
CA ASN A 114 1.44 0.70 1.25
C ASN A 114 1.64 0.26 -0.21
N ILE A 115 1.28 -0.99 -0.53
CA ILE A 115 1.45 -1.56 -1.88
C ILE A 115 0.07 -1.77 -2.51
N PHE A 116 -0.26 -0.92 -3.48
CA PHE A 116 -1.59 -0.90 -4.09
C PHE A 116 -1.87 -2.22 -4.81
N ALA A 117 -3.11 -2.71 -4.68
CA ALA A 117 -3.54 -4.01 -5.23
C ALA A 117 -2.72 -5.23 -4.78
N ALA A 118 -1.85 -5.10 -3.76
CA ALA A 118 -1.18 -6.27 -3.20
C ALA A 118 -2.16 -7.12 -2.39
N SER A 119 -1.81 -8.39 -2.19
CA SER A 119 -2.67 -9.36 -1.51
C SER A 119 -1.96 -10.04 -0.35
N SER A 120 -2.69 -10.84 0.43
CA SER A 120 -2.12 -11.73 1.44
C SER A 120 -1.11 -12.75 0.89
N ARG A 121 -1.10 -12.96 -0.43
CA ARG A 121 -0.21 -13.90 -1.13
C ARG A 121 0.98 -13.22 -1.82
N SER A 122 1.10 -11.89 -1.71
CA SER A 122 2.27 -11.14 -2.19
C SER A 122 3.50 -11.42 -1.33
N HIS A 123 4.67 -11.48 -1.95
CA HIS A 123 5.95 -11.58 -1.23
C HIS A 123 6.66 -10.24 -1.29
N VAL A 124 6.94 -9.67 -0.12
CA VAL A 124 7.51 -8.32 -0.02
C VAL A 124 8.82 -8.37 0.75
N ALA A 125 9.82 -7.71 0.20
CA ALA A 125 11.11 -7.53 0.83
C ALA A 125 11.55 -6.07 0.72
N TYR A 126 12.39 -5.63 1.66
CA TYR A 126 13.10 -4.36 1.59
C TYR A 126 14.61 -4.60 1.51
N ARG A 127 15.33 -3.60 1.05
CA ARG A 127 16.80 -3.54 1.08
C ARG A 127 17.21 -2.11 1.42
N ILE A 128 18.16 -1.95 2.34
CA ILE A 128 18.83 -0.68 2.57
C ILE A 128 20.15 -0.67 1.80
N ASP A 129 20.39 0.37 1.02
CA ASP A 129 21.57 0.57 0.16
C ASP A 129 21.90 -0.70 -0.66
N ASP A 130 23.16 -1.15 -0.59
CA ASP A 130 23.67 -2.37 -1.22
C ASP A 130 23.50 -3.63 -0.34
N GLY A 131 22.70 -3.53 0.71
CA GLY A 131 22.43 -4.62 1.64
C GLY A 131 21.72 -5.83 1.01
N LYS A 132 21.50 -6.87 1.80
CA LYS A 132 20.73 -8.04 1.36
C LYS A 132 19.23 -7.76 1.50
N PRO A 133 18.39 -8.20 0.55
CA PRO A 133 16.94 -8.14 0.72
C PRO A 133 16.48 -8.90 1.95
N GLN A 134 15.60 -8.28 2.75
CA GLN A 134 15.01 -8.85 3.95
C GLN A 134 13.49 -8.83 3.82
N ALA A 135 12.81 -9.88 4.30
CA ALA A 135 11.36 -9.98 4.22
C ALA A 135 10.67 -8.92 5.09
N MET A 136 9.53 -8.40 4.62
CA MET A 136 8.65 -7.54 5.41
C MET A 136 7.44 -8.32 5.92
N GLU A 137 6.91 -7.89 7.05
CA GLU A 137 5.71 -8.45 7.67
C GLU A 137 4.46 -7.70 7.19
N ARG A 138 3.46 -8.44 6.70
CA ARG A 138 2.16 -7.86 6.39
C ARG A 138 1.36 -7.65 7.68
N ARG A 139 0.85 -6.44 7.90
CA ARG A 139 -0.08 -6.15 9.01
C ARG A 139 -1.37 -5.55 8.48
N VAL A 140 -2.49 -5.93 9.10
CA VAL A 140 -3.82 -5.38 8.78
C VAL A 140 -4.18 -4.37 9.85
N THR A 141 -4.10 -3.09 9.51
CA THR A 141 -4.26 -1.96 10.44
C THR A 141 -4.72 -0.72 9.69
N GLU A 142 -5.04 0.37 10.39
CA GLU A 142 -5.22 1.69 9.79
C GLU A 142 -3.93 2.15 9.08
N ASP A 143 -4.09 2.82 7.94
CA ASP A 143 -2.98 3.40 7.17
C ASP A 143 -2.41 4.66 7.87
N PRO A 144 -1.13 4.65 8.29
CA PRO A 144 -0.51 5.78 8.98
C PRO A 144 -0.47 7.07 8.16
N PHE A 145 -0.27 6.97 6.84
CA PHE A 145 -0.30 8.13 5.95
C PHE A 145 -1.69 8.76 5.88
N VAL A 146 -2.76 7.97 5.75
CA VAL A 146 -4.13 8.52 5.75
C VAL A 146 -4.48 9.08 7.12
N ARG A 147 -4.04 8.46 8.21
CA ARG A 147 -4.17 8.99 9.57
C ARG A 147 -3.55 10.37 9.71
N LYS A 148 -2.31 10.53 9.25
CA LYS A 148 -1.62 11.82 9.20
C LYS A 148 -2.39 12.85 8.36
N LEU A 149 -2.81 12.49 7.14
CA LEU A 149 -3.62 13.38 6.29
C LEU A 149 -4.92 13.81 6.95
N TRP A 150 -5.55 12.92 7.72
CA TRP A 150 -6.77 13.23 8.46
C TRP A 150 -6.50 14.19 9.62
N GLU A 151 -5.41 14.03 10.34
CA GLU A 151 -5.03 14.91 11.45
C GLU A 151 -4.62 16.31 10.98
N GLU A 152 -3.91 16.39 9.85
CA GLU A 152 -3.46 17.65 9.23
C GLU A 152 -4.54 18.34 8.39
N ARG A 153 -5.72 17.72 8.25
CA ARG A 153 -6.80 18.23 7.41
C ARG A 153 -7.32 19.57 7.93
N ASP A 154 -7.76 20.42 7.02
CA ASP A 154 -8.58 21.58 7.37
C ASP A 154 -9.98 21.09 7.84
N PRO A 155 -10.36 21.30 9.12
CA PRO A 155 -11.62 20.82 9.67
C PRO A 155 -12.84 21.57 9.10
N ASP A 156 -12.67 22.79 8.60
CA ASP A 156 -13.73 23.62 8.03
C ASP A 156 -14.00 23.27 6.55
N LEU A 157 -13.09 22.54 5.91
CA LEU A 157 -13.24 22.05 4.55
C LEU A 157 -13.60 20.56 4.53
N HIS A 158 -14.89 20.24 4.39
CA HIS A 158 -15.39 18.85 4.29
C HIS A 158 -14.75 17.94 3.23
N LYS A 159 -13.96 18.51 2.30
CA LYS A 159 -13.26 17.79 1.24
C LYS A 159 -11.74 17.75 1.42
N SER A 160 -11.21 18.19 2.55
CA SER A 160 -9.76 18.30 2.80
C SER A 160 -9.05 16.95 2.87
N ALA A 161 -9.68 15.93 3.49
CA ALA A 161 -9.17 14.57 3.57
C ALA A 161 -10.30 13.54 3.73
N GLN A 162 -9.96 12.27 3.55
CA GLN A 162 -10.85 11.15 3.83
C GLN A 162 -10.54 10.58 5.21
N GLU A 163 -11.57 10.24 5.98
CA GLU A 163 -11.39 9.55 7.24
C GLU A 163 -10.74 8.18 7.00
N PRO A 164 -9.68 7.83 7.74
CA PRO A 164 -8.98 6.57 7.55
C PRO A 164 -9.89 5.37 7.84
N ASN A 165 -9.64 4.29 7.11
CA ASN A 165 -10.24 3.00 7.39
C ASN A 165 -9.44 2.34 8.51
N GLY A 166 -10.10 1.83 9.54
CA GLY A 166 -9.44 1.02 10.58
C GLY A 166 -8.84 -0.31 10.07
N ARG A 167 -8.97 -0.60 8.76
CA ARG A 167 -8.51 -1.84 8.13
C ARG A 167 -7.99 -1.59 6.70
N THR A 168 -6.68 -1.52 6.57
CA THR A 168 -5.94 -1.60 5.30
C THR A 168 -5.25 -2.96 5.20
N THR A 169 -5.36 -3.64 4.06
CA THR A 169 -4.94 -5.04 3.93
C THR A 169 -3.64 -5.24 3.16
N HIS A 170 -3.01 -4.13 2.80
CA HIS A 170 -1.90 -4.07 1.85
C HIS A 170 -0.80 -3.14 2.38
N LEU A 171 -0.58 -3.22 3.70
CA LEU A 171 0.53 -2.59 4.40
C LEU A 171 1.58 -3.63 4.81
N TRP A 172 2.84 -3.28 4.61
CA TRP A 172 3.99 -4.07 5.04
C TRP A 172 4.92 -3.24 5.91
N PHE A 173 5.47 -3.91 6.91
CA PHE A 173 6.29 -3.33 7.96
C PHE A 173 7.59 -4.10 8.11
N ALA A 174 8.68 -3.41 8.43
CA ALA A 174 9.91 -4.00 8.92
C ALA A 174 10.54 -3.03 9.92
N LYS A 175 11.38 -3.53 10.83
CA LYS A 175 12.18 -2.63 11.68
C LYS A 175 13.24 -1.93 10.83
N LEU A 176 13.39 -0.62 11.02
CA LEU A 176 14.50 0.14 10.48
C LEU A 176 15.78 -0.31 11.23
N PRO A 177 16.88 -0.66 10.54
CA PRO A 177 18.10 -1.08 11.22
C PRO A 177 18.65 0.05 12.13
N GLU A 178 18.96 -0.28 13.39
CA GLU A 178 19.44 0.68 14.39
C GLU A 178 20.93 1.05 14.22
N ASP A 179 21.66 0.27 13.41
CA ASP A 179 23.10 0.38 13.18
C ASP A 179 23.45 1.14 11.89
N LEU A 180 22.48 1.86 11.31
CA LEU A 180 22.75 2.76 10.20
C LEU A 180 23.61 3.95 10.67
N GLU A 181 24.71 4.18 9.95
CA GLU A 181 25.58 5.33 10.19
C GLU A 181 24.84 6.64 9.86
N PRO A 182 25.17 7.76 10.52
CA PRO A 182 24.65 9.06 10.12
C PRO A 182 24.97 9.36 8.65
N GLY A 183 23.97 9.81 7.89
CA GLY A 183 24.13 10.06 6.46
C GLY A 183 22.89 9.78 5.64
N THR A 184 23.07 9.78 4.31
CA THR A 184 22.01 9.51 3.34
C THR A 184 21.98 8.04 2.97
N HIS A 185 20.79 7.45 3.02
CA HIS A 185 20.53 6.05 2.71
C HIS A 185 19.38 5.92 1.71
N GLU A 186 19.33 4.80 1.00
CA GLU A 186 18.22 4.40 0.14
C GLU A 186 17.53 3.16 0.71
N VAL A 187 16.20 3.22 0.85
CA VAL A 187 15.38 2.02 1.02
C VAL A 187 14.76 1.63 -0.32
N THR A 188 14.96 0.40 -0.76
CA THR A 188 14.29 -0.21 -1.92
C THR A 188 13.28 -1.25 -1.44
N ILE A 189 12.02 -1.10 -1.80
CA ILE A 189 10.98 -2.12 -1.62
C ILE A 189 10.85 -2.93 -2.90
N ILE A 190 10.72 -4.25 -2.75
CA ILE A 190 10.57 -5.21 -3.83
C ILE A 190 9.36 -6.07 -3.51
N GLU A 191 8.33 -6.01 -4.35
CA GLU A 191 7.15 -6.85 -4.25
C GLU A 191 7.14 -7.86 -5.41
N LYS A 192 6.70 -9.09 -5.11
CA LYS A 192 6.29 -10.08 -6.10
C LYS A 192 4.81 -10.39 -5.90
N ASP A 193 4.00 -10.06 -6.89
CA ASP A 193 2.55 -10.22 -6.84
C ASP A 193 2.11 -11.67 -7.11
N ILE A 194 0.80 -11.92 -6.98
CA ILE A 194 0.19 -13.24 -7.20
C ILE A 194 0.25 -13.71 -8.66
N TYR A 195 0.60 -12.83 -9.58
CA TYR A 195 0.71 -13.10 -11.02
C TYR A 195 2.17 -13.29 -11.46
N GLY A 196 3.12 -13.17 -10.52
CA GLY A 196 4.55 -13.30 -10.75
C GLY A 196 5.23 -12.04 -11.29
N ASN A 197 4.54 -10.89 -11.34
CA ASN A 197 5.19 -9.62 -11.68
C ASN A 197 6.05 -9.16 -10.50
N THR A 198 7.02 -8.29 -10.78
CA THR A 198 7.86 -7.68 -9.74
C THR A 198 7.73 -6.17 -9.81
N HIS A 199 7.30 -5.55 -8.72
CA HIS A 199 7.22 -4.10 -8.57
C HIS A 199 8.32 -3.62 -7.63
N ARG A 200 8.86 -2.44 -7.90
CA ARG A 200 9.91 -1.83 -7.08
C ARG A 200 9.63 -0.35 -6.88
N ALA A 201 9.93 0.14 -5.68
CA ALA A 201 10.02 1.56 -5.40
C ALA A 201 11.21 1.81 -4.49
N SER A 202 11.79 2.99 -4.61
CA SER A 202 12.89 3.43 -3.76
C SER A 202 12.58 4.77 -3.12
N ARG A 203 13.13 5.00 -1.94
CA ARG A 203 13.08 6.29 -1.27
C ARG A 203 14.40 6.59 -0.59
N ILE A 204 14.84 7.84 -0.70
CA ILE A 204 16.00 8.35 0.02
C ILE A 204 15.55 8.88 1.38
N PHE A 205 16.34 8.58 2.40
CA PHE A 205 16.18 9.09 3.76
C PHE A 205 17.53 9.43 4.39
N VAL A 206 17.50 10.17 5.49
CA VAL A 206 18.70 10.64 6.21
C VAL A 206 18.63 10.18 7.65
N ILE A 207 19.70 9.53 8.12
CA ILE A 207 19.94 9.28 9.54
C ILE A 207 20.68 10.50 10.10
N PRO A 208 20.11 11.21 11.09
CA PRO A 208 20.74 12.39 11.66
C PRO A 208 22.00 12.02 12.46
N GLU A 209 22.93 12.98 12.59
CA GLU A 209 24.02 12.83 13.55
C GLU A 209 23.46 12.76 14.98
N LYS A 210 24.01 11.88 15.81
CA LYS A 210 23.67 11.87 17.23
C LYS A 210 24.18 13.18 17.83
N GLU A 211 23.29 14.06 18.27
CA GLU A 211 23.70 15.24 19.02
C GLU A 211 24.51 14.80 20.24
N SER A 212 25.79 15.18 20.29
CA SER A 212 26.57 15.02 21.52
C SER A 212 25.92 15.89 22.60
N PRO A 213 25.63 15.36 23.80
CA PRO A 213 25.07 16.17 24.86
C PRO A 213 26.00 17.36 25.08
N ARG A 214 25.49 18.58 24.89
CA ARG A 214 26.22 19.80 25.22
C ARG A 214 26.64 19.70 26.68
N SER A 215 27.94 19.63 26.92
CA SER A 215 28.51 19.76 28.26
C SER A 215 28.13 21.15 28.79
N GLU A 216 27.27 21.19 29.81
CA GLU A 216 27.09 22.37 30.67
C GLU A 216 28.34 22.66 31.50
#